data_AF-A0A8T5JPL2-F1
#
_entry.id   AF-A0A8T5JPL2-F1
#
_cell.length_a   1.000
_cell.length_b   1.000
_cell.length_c   1.000
_cell.angle_alpha   90.00
_cell.angle_beta   90.00
_cell.angle_gamma   90.00
#
_symmetry.space_group_name_H-M   'P 1'
#
loop_
_entity.id
_entity.type
_entity.pdbx_description
1 polymer ?
#
loop_
_entity_poly.entity_id
_entity_poly.type
_entity_poly.pdbx_seq_one_letter_code
_entity_poly.pdbx_strand_id
1 'polypeptide(L)'
;AKSAGIKKVLVPFGQSIIENENETIDIIELGIQEGIEVKEVSYLNEALFEFTGFKFDEVEGELEIDPEYIQTMKSVATNLCDRSHELKEVILDEDIELDEFLENILQQGNDLLRKGKLGLESERFYTAASFCFGSNVKYQTLIKDIETKTDEEVKKDLANLESALNLFNKNIENIPVKTISDLQAYMIVTERLLEADRLLEESKENPSFTGFLIERINSAKSWSTFLGQPGAEFDLDTAAMKNSCAGKLNEVNERIRHLELIFPVYATDLKDNFDNAYDYYKQEKYTLCLFKASKTGAEVNLFWSLIGVREQDVDNIILKKLEAAEKSIINQINKGIFPILAYSYYEYAIDLREDDPNSALIYSQYALELSNIDLYFKTVEEARIEKALSRENIPTTITNDSVNSMTNSITGFAILNGLTNIPRCTIISVVLLIIGIIIGFLFCCFTKKRTIHPKKADSWRRTNIKLKD
;
A
#
# COMPACT_ATOMS: atom_id res chain seq x y z
N ALA A 1 -21.82 -16.31 21.70
CA ALA A 1 -22.82 -16.60 20.64
C ALA A 1 -24.01 -17.45 21.15
N LYS A 2 -23.79 -18.67 21.63
CA LYS A 2 -24.86 -19.60 22.07
C LYS A 2 -25.86 -19.01 23.04
N SER A 3 -25.39 -18.38 24.11
CA SER A 3 -26.24 -17.78 25.15
C SER A 3 -27.13 -16.65 24.61
N ALA A 4 -26.76 -16.04 23.48
CA ALA A 4 -27.53 -15.02 22.79
C ALA A 4 -28.44 -15.60 21.68
N GLY A 5 -28.49 -16.93 21.52
CA GLY A 5 -29.30 -17.59 20.50
C GLY A 5 -28.74 -17.49 19.07
N ILE A 6 -27.51 -16.98 18.91
CA ILE A 6 -26.86 -16.84 17.60
C ILE A 6 -26.56 -18.22 17.02
N LYS A 7 -26.92 -18.44 15.75
CA LYS A 7 -26.78 -19.73 15.05
C LYS A 7 -25.60 -19.81 14.09
N LYS A 8 -25.08 -18.67 13.65
CA LYS A 8 -23.95 -18.56 12.73
C LYS A 8 -22.99 -17.50 13.22
N VAL A 9 -21.69 -17.79 13.16
CA VAL A 9 -20.60 -16.86 13.47
C VAL A 9 -19.62 -16.87 12.31
N LEU A 10 -19.19 -15.68 11.91
CA LEU A 10 -18.14 -15.53 10.90
C LEU A 10 -16.83 -15.22 11.62
N VAL A 11 -15.74 -15.84 11.18
CA VAL A 11 -14.40 -15.54 11.68
C VAL A 11 -13.45 -15.28 10.51
N PRO A 12 -12.41 -14.47 10.69
CA PRO A 12 -11.40 -14.28 9.65
C PRO A 12 -10.74 -15.62 9.30
N PHE A 13 -10.45 -15.79 8.01
CA PHE A 13 -9.71 -16.95 7.53
C PHE A 13 -8.37 -17.12 8.26
N GLY A 14 -8.06 -18.36 8.65
CA GLY A 14 -6.82 -18.70 9.36
C GLY A 14 -6.88 -18.46 10.88
N GLN A 15 -8.01 -17.97 11.41
CA GLN A 15 -8.23 -17.75 12.85
C GLN A 15 -9.21 -18.77 13.47
N SER A 16 -9.46 -19.89 12.79
CA SER A 16 -10.30 -20.99 13.31
C SER A 16 -9.65 -21.78 14.44
N ILE A 17 -8.36 -21.58 14.73
CA ILE A 17 -7.65 -22.26 15.82
C ILE A 17 -7.23 -21.24 16.87
N ILE A 18 -7.58 -21.49 18.13
CA ILE A 18 -7.15 -20.68 19.27
C ILE A 18 -6.24 -21.54 20.14
N GLU A 19 -5.01 -21.08 20.34
CA GLU A 19 -4.08 -21.70 21.29
C GLU A 19 -4.19 -21.00 22.64
N ASN A 20 -4.57 -21.76 23.66
CA ASN A 20 -4.47 -21.38 25.05
C ASN A 20 -3.41 -22.28 25.69
N GLU A 21 -2.68 -21.81 26.72
CA GLU A 21 -1.41 -22.39 27.20
C GLU A 21 -1.36 -23.93 27.40
N ASN A 22 -2.51 -24.62 27.50
CA ASN A 22 -2.59 -26.08 27.59
C ASN A 22 -3.56 -26.75 26.59
N GLU A 23 -4.26 -26.00 25.74
CA GLU A 23 -5.31 -26.52 24.84
C GLU A 23 -5.33 -25.77 23.51
N THR A 24 -5.33 -26.53 22.41
CA THR A 24 -5.64 -26.03 21.07
C THR A 24 -7.13 -26.23 20.83
N ILE A 25 -7.87 -25.14 20.66
CA ILE A 25 -9.31 -25.16 20.41
C ILE A 25 -9.55 -24.84 18.94
N ASP A 26 -10.08 -25.81 18.19
CA ASP A 26 -10.69 -25.54 16.89
C ASP A 26 -12.09 -24.96 17.12
N ILE A 27 -12.26 -23.67 16.83
CA ILE A 27 -13.55 -22.99 17.04
C ILE A 27 -14.61 -23.41 16.01
N ILE A 28 -14.24 -23.99 14.87
CA ILE A 28 -15.18 -24.61 13.94
C ILE A 28 -15.73 -25.89 14.58
N GLU A 29 -14.85 -26.75 15.10
CA GLU A 29 -15.26 -27.97 15.79
C GLU A 29 -16.10 -27.67 17.04
N LEU A 30 -15.66 -26.72 17.87
CA LEU A 30 -16.41 -26.25 19.03
C LEU A 30 -17.79 -25.70 18.61
N GLY A 31 -17.85 -24.94 17.51
CA GLY A 31 -19.09 -24.47 16.93
C GLY A 31 -20.07 -25.60 16.65
N ILE A 32 -19.61 -26.65 15.95
CA ILE A 32 -20.40 -27.84 15.62
C ILE A 32 -20.95 -28.50 16.89
N GLN A 33 -20.09 -28.70 17.91
CA GLN A 33 -20.47 -29.29 19.19
C GLN A 33 -21.53 -28.45 19.93
N GLU A 34 -21.43 -27.13 19.82
CA GLU A 34 -22.32 -26.17 20.48
C GLU A 34 -23.59 -25.85 19.67
N GLY A 35 -23.74 -26.43 18.47
CA GLY A 35 -24.87 -26.21 17.57
C GLY A 35 -24.86 -24.83 16.90
N ILE A 36 -23.66 -24.31 16.63
CA ILE A 36 -23.39 -23.03 15.97
C ILE A 36 -22.57 -23.31 14.71
N GLU A 37 -23.03 -22.80 13.57
CA GLU A 37 -22.23 -22.80 12.35
C GLU A 37 -21.13 -21.73 12.47
N VAL A 38 -19.86 -22.14 12.38
CA VAL A 38 -18.74 -21.20 12.30
C VAL A 38 -18.19 -21.26 10.89
N LYS A 39 -18.10 -20.11 10.23
CA LYS A 39 -17.63 -20.01 8.86
C LYS A 39 -16.47 -19.02 8.76
N GLU A 40 -15.37 -19.49 8.20
CA GLU A 40 -14.27 -18.61 7.82
C GLU A 40 -14.64 -17.78 6.59
N VAL A 41 -14.26 -16.50 6.61
CA VAL A 41 -14.43 -15.57 5.50
C VAL A 41 -13.11 -14.82 5.26
N SER A 42 -12.77 -14.62 3.99
CA SER A 42 -11.56 -13.93 3.56
C SER A 42 -11.82 -12.47 3.19
N TYR A 43 -13.04 -12.14 2.74
CA TYR A 43 -13.36 -10.82 2.20
C TYR A 43 -14.64 -10.22 2.80
N LEU A 44 -14.74 -8.87 2.77
CA LEU A 44 -15.94 -8.18 3.23
C LEU A 44 -17.19 -8.60 2.45
N ASN A 45 -17.06 -8.83 1.14
CA ASN A 45 -18.19 -9.28 0.31
C ASN A 45 -18.70 -10.66 0.69
N GLU A 46 -17.82 -11.58 1.09
CA GLU A 46 -18.21 -12.89 1.63
C GLU A 46 -18.96 -12.73 2.94
N ALA A 47 -18.46 -11.88 3.84
CA ALA A 47 -19.13 -11.59 5.10
C ALA A 47 -20.52 -10.96 4.88
N LEU A 48 -20.61 -9.97 3.99
CA LEU A 48 -21.88 -9.34 3.63
C LEU A 48 -22.85 -10.31 2.97
N PHE A 49 -22.36 -11.21 2.11
CA PHE A 49 -23.18 -12.27 1.52
C PHE A 49 -23.75 -13.19 2.62
N GLU A 50 -22.94 -13.60 3.59
CA GLU A 50 -23.42 -14.43 4.71
C GLU A 50 -24.43 -13.70 5.60
N PHE A 51 -24.30 -12.38 5.77
CA PHE A 51 -25.26 -11.59 6.55
C PHE A 51 -26.56 -11.27 5.81
N THR A 52 -26.50 -11.07 4.49
CA THR A 52 -27.59 -10.45 3.73
C THR A 52 -28.20 -11.36 2.66
N GLY A 53 -27.50 -12.42 2.27
CA GLY A 53 -27.85 -13.29 1.13
C GLY A 53 -27.61 -12.63 -0.24
N PHE A 54 -27.18 -11.37 -0.29
CA PHE A 54 -26.89 -10.67 -1.53
C PHE A 54 -25.45 -10.92 -1.96
N LYS A 55 -25.29 -11.44 -3.18
CA LYS A 55 -23.99 -11.48 -3.84
C LYS A 55 -23.74 -10.10 -4.45
N PHE A 56 -22.62 -9.51 -4.09
CA PHE A 56 -22.10 -8.32 -4.76
C PHE A 56 -21.43 -8.77 -6.06
N ASP A 57 -21.55 -7.95 -7.10
CA ASP A 57 -20.89 -8.23 -8.38
C ASP A 57 -19.38 -8.36 -8.13
N GLU A 58 -18.83 -9.52 -8.48
CA GLU A 58 -17.39 -9.71 -8.48
C GLU A 58 -16.84 -9.11 -9.78
N VAL A 59 -15.69 -8.44 -9.67
CA VAL A 59 -14.98 -7.96 -10.85
C VAL A 59 -14.47 -9.20 -11.59
N GLU A 60 -15.13 -9.52 -12.70
CA GLU A 60 -14.73 -10.58 -13.63
C GLU A 60 -13.87 -9.97 -14.74
N GLY A 61 -12.85 -10.71 -15.17
CA GLY A 61 -11.96 -10.31 -16.24
C GLY A 61 -10.62 -11.04 -16.16
N GLU A 62 -9.89 -11.04 -17.27
CA GLU A 62 -8.49 -11.47 -17.28
C GLU A 62 -7.59 -10.24 -17.02
N LEU A 63 -6.48 -10.45 -16.33
CA LEU A 63 -5.50 -9.41 -16.10
C LEU A 63 -4.75 -9.09 -17.41
N GLU A 64 -5.25 -8.10 -18.15
CA GLU A 64 -4.60 -7.59 -19.36
C GLU A 64 -3.55 -6.53 -19.01
N ILE A 65 -2.27 -6.89 -19.20
CA ILE A 65 -1.15 -6.00 -18.87
C ILE A 65 -1.00 -4.94 -19.97
N ASP A 66 -0.86 -3.68 -19.57
CA ASP A 66 -0.65 -2.57 -20.50
C ASP A 66 0.63 -2.77 -21.33
N PRO A 67 0.56 -2.79 -22.68
CA PRO A 67 1.72 -2.91 -23.55
C PRO A 67 2.78 -1.82 -23.32
N GLU A 68 2.38 -0.58 -22.97
CA GLU A 68 3.29 0.52 -22.69
C GLU A 68 4.05 0.28 -21.38
N TYR A 69 3.37 -0.27 -20.36
CA TYR A 69 4.02 -0.75 -19.16
C TYR A 69 5.03 -1.86 -19.47
N ILE A 70 4.64 -2.88 -20.24
CA ILE A 70 5.52 -3.99 -20.63
C ILE A 70 6.78 -3.45 -21.31
N GLN A 71 6.62 -2.57 -22.30
CA GLN A 71 7.73 -2.01 -23.05
C GLN A 71 8.67 -1.21 -22.14
N THR A 72 8.12 -0.35 -21.30
CA THR A 72 8.90 0.51 -20.39
C THR A 72 9.61 -0.33 -19.33
N MET A 73 8.90 -1.27 -18.70
CA MET A 73 9.46 -2.12 -17.65
C MET A 73 10.53 -3.07 -18.20
N LYS A 74 10.33 -3.60 -19.42
CA LYS A 74 11.36 -4.37 -20.12
C LYS A 74 12.63 -3.56 -20.32
N SER A 75 12.51 -2.31 -20.77
CA SER A 75 13.68 -1.42 -20.91
C SER A 75 14.36 -1.16 -19.56
N VAL A 76 13.58 -0.90 -18.50
CA VAL A 76 14.12 -0.70 -17.14
C VAL A 76 14.86 -1.95 -16.65
N ALA A 77 14.27 -3.13 -16.83
CA ALA A 77 14.84 -4.40 -16.43
C ALA A 77 16.13 -4.70 -17.19
N THR A 78 16.12 -4.56 -18.52
CA THR A 78 17.33 -4.72 -19.36
C THR A 78 18.43 -3.78 -18.91
N ASN A 79 18.16 -2.49 -18.75
CA ASN A 79 19.17 -1.52 -18.31
C ASN A 79 19.77 -1.86 -16.94
N LEU A 80 18.95 -2.32 -15.99
CA LEU A 80 19.43 -2.70 -14.66
C LEU A 80 20.26 -3.98 -14.69
N CYS A 81 19.89 -4.97 -15.50
CA CYS A 81 20.63 -6.22 -15.64
C CYS A 81 21.93 -6.06 -16.45
N ASP A 82 21.92 -5.23 -17.49
CA ASP A 82 23.13 -4.86 -18.24
C ASP A 82 24.12 -4.14 -17.33
N ARG A 83 23.63 -3.24 -16.48
CA ARG A 83 24.43 -2.61 -15.42
C ARG A 83 25.01 -3.63 -14.45
N SER A 84 24.26 -4.67 -14.05
CA SER A 84 24.78 -5.75 -13.21
C SER A 84 25.93 -6.49 -13.89
N HIS A 85 25.80 -6.72 -15.20
CA HIS A 85 26.84 -7.33 -16.00
C HIS A 85 28.10 -6.48 -16.04
N GLU A 86 27.98 -5.20 -16.39
CA GLU A 86 29.11 -4.28 -16.42
C GLU A 86 29.85 -4.23 -15.09
N LEU A 87 29.11 -4.18 -13.98
CA LEU A 87 29.68 -4.18 -12.64
C LEU A 87 30.42 -5.47 -12.31
N LYS A 88 29.86 -6.62 -12.69
CA LYS A 88 30.50 -7.90 -12.49
C LYS A 88 31.81 -8.01 -13.26
N GLU A 89 31.85 -7.55 -14.51
CA GLU A 89 33.07 -7.60 -15.32
C GLU A 89 34.19 -6.75 -14.70
N VAL A 90 33.88 -5.57 -14.14
CA VAL A 90 34.86 -4.74 -13.41
C VAL A 90 35.51 -5.51 -12.26
N ILE A 91 34.74 -6.31 -11.52
CA ILE A 91 35.28 -7.13 -10.42
C ILE A 91 36.16 -8.28 -10.94
N LEU A 92 35.81 -8.89 -12.08
CA LEU A 92 36.54 -10.02 -12.65
C LEU A 92 37.85 -9.61 -13.34
N ASP A 93 37.93 -8.38 -13.84
CA ASP A 93 39.12 -7.83 -14.49
C ASP A 93 40.23 -7.48 -13.48
N GLU A 94 39.88 -7.27 -12.21
CA GLU A 94 40.84 -7.03 -11.14
C GLU A 94 41.30 -8.37 -10.53
N ASP A 95 42.58 -8.72 -10.67
CA ASP A 95 43.20 -9.92 -10.08
C ASP A 95 43.34 -9.76 -8.56
N ILE A 96 42.20 -9.70 -7.87
CA ILE A 96 42.07 -9.41 -6.44
C ILE A 96 41.79 -10.69 -5.67
N GLU A 97 42.62 -10.95 -4.67
CA GLU A 97 42.37 -11.98 -3.67
C GLU A 97 41.27 -11.48 -2.71
N LEU A 98 40.05 -12.00 -2.90
CA LEU A 98 38.91 -11.68 -2.05
C LEU A 98 38.99 -12.49 -0.75
N ASP A 99 38.65 -11.86 0.38
CA ASP A 99 38.42 -12.61 1.61
C ASP A 99 37.04 -13.30 1.60
N GLU A 100 36.83 -14.20 2.56
CA GLU A 100 35.58 -14.98 2.69
C GLU A 100 34.33 -14.08 2.76
N PHE A 101 34.44 -12.89 3.36
CA PHE A 101 33.31 -11.96 3.46
C PHE A 101 32.96 -11.35 2.10
N LEU A 102 33.97 -10.90 1.34
CA LEU A 102 33.78 -10.34 0.00
C LEU A 102 33.35 -11.40 -1.01
N GLU A 103 33.86 -12.63 -0.90
CA GLU A 103 33.40 -13.77 -1.71
C GLU A 103 31.91 -14.05 -1.51
N ASN A 104 31.42 -13.99 -0.27
CA ASN A 104 30.00 -14.16 0.02
C ASN A 104 29.15 -13.04 -0.60
N ILE A 105 29.62 -11.79 -0.60
CA ILE A 105 28.93 -10.68 -1.27
C ILE A 105 28.87 -10.91 -2.79
N LEU A 106 29.98 -11.33 -3.40
CA LEU A 106 30.06 -11.65 -4.82
C LEU A 106 29.08 -12.78 -5.19
N GLN A 107 29.02 -13.83 -4.37
CA GLN A 107 28.12 -14.95 -4.57
C GLN A 107 26.64 -14.54 -4.48
N GLN A 108 26.27 -13.73 -3.47
CA GLN A 108 24.93 -13.16 -3.38
C GLN A 108 24.58 -12.31 -4.61
N GLY A 109 25.51 -11.49 -5.09
CA GLY A 109 25.34 -10.72 -6.31
C GLY A 109 25.09 -11.61 -7.54
N ASN A 110 25.84 -12.71 -7.67
CA ASN A 110 25.69 -13.69 -8.75
C ASN A 110 24.33 -14.40 -8.72
N ASP A 111 23.88 -14.79 -7.53
CA ASP A 111 22.58 -15.44 -7.36
C ASP A 111 21.42 -14.51 -7.72
N LEU A 112 21.50 -13.24 -7.30
CA LEU A 112 20.53 -12.21 -7.67
C LEU A 112 20.54 -11.95 -9.18
N LEU A 113 21.70 -11.81 -9.82
CA LEU A 113 21.79 -11.64 -11.28
C LEU A 113 21.18 -12.83 -12.03
N ARG A 114 21.42 -14.05 -11.57
CA ARG A 114 20.82 -15.26 -12.14
C ARG A 114 19.29 -15.22 -12.04
N LYS A 115 18.74 -14.86 -10.87
CA LYS A 115 17.28 -14.70 -10.70
C LYS A 115 16.73 -13.59 -11.62
N GLY A 116 17.47 -12.48 -11.77
CA GLY A 116 17.12 -11.40 -12.68
C GLY A 116 17.02 -11.83 -14.14
N LYS A 117 17.98 -12.63 -14.63
CA LYS A 117 17.96 -13.21 -15.97
C LYS A 117 16.76 -14.13 -16.20
N LEU A 118 16.46 -15.00 -15.24
CA LEU A 118 15.29 -15.88 -15.31
C LEU A 118 13.98 -15.09 -15.37
N GLY A 119 13.91 -13.96 -14.65
CA GLY A 119 12.80 -13.01 -14.74
C GLY A 119 12.65 -12.43 -16.15
N LEU A 120 13.75 -11.98 -16.79
CA LEU A 120 13.72 -11.47 -18.17
C LEU A 120 13.26 -12.53 -19.18
N GLU A 121 13.77 -13.76 -19.05
CA GLU A 121 13.39 -14.90 -19.91
C GLU A 121 11.92 -15.29 -19.75
N SER A 122 11.37 -15.10 -18.55
CA SER A 122 9.96 -15.37 -18.23
C SER A 122 9.04 -14.17 -18.45
N GLU A 123 9.53 -13.07 -19.04
CA GLU A 123 8.79 -11.81 -19.24
C GLU A 123 8.24 -11.17 -17.94
N ARG A 124 8.83 -11.50 -16.78
CA ARG A 124 8.55 -10.91 -15.47
C ARG A 124 9.51 -9.75 -15.23
N PHE A 125 9.23 -8.62 -15.88
CA PHE A 125 10.19 -7.54 -16.03
C PHE A 125 10.46 -6.77 -14.73
N TYR A 126 9.45 -6.54 -13.88
CA TYR A 126 9.69 -5.85 -12.62
C TYR A 126 10.45 -6.74 -11.63
N THR A 127 10.15 -8.04 -11.60
CA THR A 127 10.93 -9.02 -10.84
C THR A 127 12.39 -9.04 -11.30
N ALA A 128 12.61 -9.08 -12.62
CA ALA A 128 13.95 -9.02 -13.19
C ALA A 128 14.70 -7.76 -12.76
N ALA A 129 14.06 -6.59 -12.93
CA ALA A 129 14.58 -5.30 -12.51
C ALA A 129 14.95 -5.28 -11.01
N SER A 130 14.10 -5.85 -10.15
CA SER A 130 14.30 -5.88 -8.70
C SER A 130 15.49 -6.76 -8.30
N PHE A 131 15.62 -7.95 -8.88
CA PHE A 131 16.78 -8.81 -8.62
C PHE A 131 18.08 -8.25 -9.20
N CYS A 132 18.07 -7.71 -10.42
CA CYS A 132 19.25 -7.06 -11.00
C CYS A 132 19.66 -5.80 -10.22
N PHE A 133 18.70 -5.02 -9.71
CA PHE A 133 19.01 -3.93 -8.77
C PHE A 133 19.70 -4.44 -7.51
N GLY A 134 19.20 -5.51 -6.90
CA GLY A 134 19.86 -6.14 -5.74
C GLY A 134 21.29 -6.59 -6.05
N SER A 135 21.51 -7.15 -7.25
CA SER A 135 22.83 -7.52 -7.75
C SER A 135 23.75 -6.30 -7.92
N ASN A 136 23.25 -5.21 -8.50
CA ASN A 136 23.99 -3.95 -8.65
C ASN A 136 24.48 -3.42 -7.31
N VAL A 137 23.63 -3.43 -6.29
CA VAL A 137 24.01 -2.98 -4.94
C VAL A 137 25.16 -3.83 -4.40
N LYS A 138 25.09 -5.16 -4.53
CA LYS A 138 26.15 -6.07 -4.06
C LYS A 138 27.48 -5.82 -4.77
N TYR A 139 27.47 -5.75 -6.10
CA TYR A 139 28.68 -5.52 -6.87
C TYR A 139 29.24 -4.12 -6.69
N GLN A 140 28.39 -3.09 -6.65
CA GLN A 140 28.84 -1.72 -6.46
C GLN A 140 29.41 -1.52 -5.04
N THR A 141 28.84 -2.15 -4.02
CA THR A 141 29.45 -2.17 -2.67
C THR A 141 30.82 -2.84 -2.70
N LEU A 142 30.94 -4.02 -3.33
CA LEU A 142 32.22 -4.71 -3.45
C LEU A 142 33.28 -3.85 -4.16
N ILE A 143 32.92 -3.20 -5.27
CA ILE A 143 33.80 -2.26 -5.99
C ILE A 143 34.26 -1.12 -5.08
N LYS A 144 33.38 -0.59 -4.22
CA LYS A 144 33.77 0.49 -3.31
C LYS A 144 34.64 0.03 -2.15
N ASP A 145 34.51 -1.23 -1.74
CA ASP A 145 35.32 -1.80 -0.67
C ASP A 145 36.74 -2.17 -1.16
N ILE A 146 36.90 -2.54 -2.43
CA ILE A 146 38.21 -2.86 -3.04
C ILE A 146 38.92 -1.63 -3.64
N GLU A 147 38.17 -0.59 -4.04
CA GLU A 147 38.73 0.66 -4.56
C GLU A 147 39.63 1.34 -3.50
N THR A 148 40.93 1.42 -3.78
CA THR A 148 41.84 2.20 -2.92
C THR A 148 41.80 3.67 -3.29
N LYS A 149 41.00 4.47 -2.56
CA LYS A 149 40.90 5.93 -2.72
C LYS A 149 41.39 6.67 -1.49
N THR A 150 41.94 7.86 -1.71
CA THR A 150 42.24 8.81 -0.63
C THR A 150 40.98 9.49 -0.12
N ASP A 151 40.98 9.95 1.13
CA ASP A 151 39.84 10.69 1.71
C ASP A 151 39.41 11.89 0.87
N GLU A 152 40.35 12.58 0.22
CA GLU A 152 40.06 13.73 -0.64
C GLU A 152 39.40 13.32 -1.96
N GLU A 153 39.75 12.16 -2.52
CA GLU A 153 39.06 11.59 -3.69
C GLU A 153 37.64 11.16 -3.34
N VAL A 154 37.45 10.50 -2.19
CA VAL A 154 36.11 10.12 -1.70
C VAL A 154 35.23 11.35 -1.49
N LYS A 155 35.74 12.40 -0.82
CA LYS A 155 35.00 13.67 -0.64
C LYS A 155 34.62 14.31 -1.97
N LYS A 156 35.54 14.29 -2.95
CA LYS A 156 35.27 14.84 -4.29
C LYS A 156 34.19 14.04 -5.02
N ASP A 157 34.22 12.71 -4.93
CA ASP A 157 33.20 11.84 -5.52
C ASP A 157 31.83 12.09 -4.88
N LEU A 158 31.76 12.19 -3.55
CA LEU A 158 30.51 12.51 -2.84
C LEU A 158 29.98 13.89 -3.20
N ALA A 159 30.83 14.91 -3.35
CA ALA A 159 30.41 16.24 -3.78
C ALA A 159 29.85 16.25 -5.22
N ASN A 160 30.44 15.43 -6.11
CA ASN A 160 29.93 15.25 -7.47
C ASN A 160 28.57 14.54 -7.46
N LEU A 161 28.41 13.50 -6.63
CA LEU A 161 27.14 12.79 -6.45
C LEU A 161 26.06 13.70 -5.88
N GLU A 162 26.37 14.51 -4.86
CA GLU A 162 25.46 15.51 -4.29
C GLU A 162 25.00 16.51 -5.35
N SER A 163 25.91 16.98 -6.20
CA SER A 163 25.57 17.90 -7.29
C SER A 163 24.66 17.24 -8.34
N ALA A 164 24.95 15.99 -8.70
CA ALA A 164 24.15 15.22 -9.65
C ALA A 164 22.75 14.89 -9.10
N LEU A 165 22.67 14.53 -7.82
CA LEU A 165 21.41 14.26 -7.12
C LEU A 165 20.54 15.51 -7.05
N ASN A 166 21.10 16.64 -6.64
CA ASN A 166 20.40 17.92 -6.60
C ASN A 166 19.89 18.37 -7.98
N LEU A 167 20.70 18.21 -9.03
CA LEU A 167 20.28 18.52 -10.39
C LEU A 167 19.13 17.61 -10.84
N PHE A 168 19.23 16.31 -10.56
CA PHE A 168 18.22 15.36 -10.94
C PHE A 168 16.90 15.58 -10.20
N ASN A 169 16.95 15.84 -8.89
CA ASN A 169 15.77 16.15 -8.09
C ASN A 169 15.03 17.39 -8.62
N LYS A 170 15.76 18.46 -8.97
CA LYS A 170 15.17 19.65 -9.60
C LYS A 170 14.52 19.35 -10.94
N ASN A 171 15.09 18.44 -11.74
CA ASN A 171 14.48 18.07 -13.02
C ASN A 171 13.17 17.32 -12.80
N ILE A 172 13.12 16.40 -11.82
CA ILE A 172 11.92 15.63 -11.47
C ILE A 172 10.80 16.55 -10.95
N GLU A 173 11.10 17.52 -10.09
CA GLU A 173 10.11 18.47 -9.55
C GLU A 173 9.43 19.32 -10.63
N ASN A 174 10.04 19.47 -11.80
CA ASN A 174 9.48 20.25 -12.93
C ASN A 174 8.64 19.42 -13.90
N ILE A 175 8.57 18.10 -13.72
CA ILE A 175 7.78 17.22 -14.60
C ILE A 175 6.30 17.31 -14.19
N PRO A 176 5.38 17.62 -15.13
CA PRO A 176 3.97 17.67 -14.82
C PRO A 176 3.43 16.27 -14.53
N VAL A 177 2.79 16.10 -13.37
CA VAL A 177 2.10 14.87 -12.97
C VAL A 177 0.62 15.03 -13.28
N LYS A 178 0.08 14.24 -14.23
CA LYS A 178 -1.30 14.40 -14.71
C LYS A 178 -2.17 13.17 -14.53
N THR A 179 -1.56 11.99 -14.61
CA THR A 179 -2.25 10.70 -14.49
C THR A 179 -1.94 10.02 -13.15
N ILE A 180 -2.70 8.99 -12.78
CA ILE A 180 -2.38 8.15 -11.61
C ILE A 180 -1.06 7.39 -11.83
N SER A 181 -0.78 6.96 -13.06
CA SER A 181 0.48 6.29 -13.41
C SER A 181 1.67 7.25 -13.27
N ASP A 182 1.53 8.51 -13.70
CA ASP A 182 2.54 9.55 -13.45
C ASP A 182 2.75 9.77 -11.95
N LEU A 183 1.65 9.83 -11.18
CA LEU A 183 1.71 10.04 -9.74
C LEU A 183 2.49 8.92 -9.06
N GLN A 184 2.19 7.68 -9.42
CA GLN A 184 2.86 6.49 -8.92
C GLN A 184 4.36 6.46 -9.32
N ALA A 185 4.69 6.81 -10.57
CA ALA A 185 6.07 6.94 -11.02
C ALA A 185 6.81 8.04 -10.24
N TYR A 186 6.17 9.19 -10.05
CA TYR A 186 6.73 10.30 -9.29
C TYR A 186 6.97 9.92 -7.83
N MET A 187 6.03 9.24 -7.18
CA MET A 187 6.16 8.73 -5.81
C MET A 187 7.40 7.85 -5.65
N ILE A 188 7.59 6.88 -6.56
CA ILE A 188 8.64 5.88 -6.44
C ILE A 188 10.02 6.44 -6.85
N VAL A 189 10.07 7.40 -7.78
CA VAL A 189 11.31 8.14 -8.10
C VAL A 189 11.70 9.00 -6.90
N THR A 190 10.76 9.78 -6.36
CA THR A 190 11.05 10.70 -5.25
C THR A 190 11.44 9.95 -3.97
N GLU A 191 10.83 8.80 -3.67
CA GLU A 191 11.25 7.95 -2.54
C GLU A 191 12.73 7.53 -2.66
N ARG A 192 13.15 7.11 -3.86
CA ARG A 192 14.54 6.70 -4.11
C ARG A 192 15.51 7.87 -4.01
N LEU A 193 15.12 9.06 -4.46
CA LEU A 193 15.94 10.26 -4.32
C LEU A 193 16.10 10.69 -2.86
N LEU A 194 15.04 10.62 -2.05
CA LEU A 194 15.12 10.88 -0.61
C LEU A 194 15.94 9.84 0.14
N GLU A 195 15.92 8.58 -0.30
CA GLU A 195 16.81 7.55 0.23
C GLU A 195 18.27 7.83 -0.16
N ALA A 196 18.51 8.24 -1.40
CA ALA A 196 19.83 8.68 -1.85
C ALA A 196 20.34 9.90 -1.04
N ASP A 197 19.50 10.90 -0.74
CA ASP A 197 19.90 12.04 0.10
C ASP A 197 20.34 11.60 1.49
N ARG A 198 19.63 10.64 2.11
CA ARG A 198 20.01 10.09 3.42
C ARG A 198 21.31 9.29 3.34
N LEU A 199 21.43 8.41 2.34
CA LEU A 199 22.64 7.62 2.10
C LEU A 199 23.84 8.49 1.78
N LEU A 200 23.66 9.67 1.19
CA LEU A 200 24.74 10.64 0.95
C LEU A 200 25.31 11.16 2.27
N GLU A 201 24.47 11.52 3.24
CA GLU A 201 24.94 11.94 4.57
C GLU A 201 25.61 10.78 5.32
N GLU A 202 25.04 9.58 5.26
CA GLU A 202 25.66 8.37 5.82
C GLU A 202 27.00 8.04 5.16
N SER A 203 27.13 8.26 3.84
CA SER A 203 28.36 8.03 3.08
C SER A 203 29.48 9.02 3.44
N LYS A 204 29.13 10.22 3.90
CA LYS A 204 30.12 11.20 4.41
C LYS A 204 30.76 10.72 5.71
N GLU A 205 30.02 9.96 6.54
CA GLU A 205 30.52 9.39 7.79
C GLU A 205 31.15 8.01 7.58
N ASN A 206 30.55 7.20 6.72
CA ASN A 206 30.97 5.84 6.41
C ASN A 206 30.89 5.57 4.89
N PRO A 207 32.02 5.60 4.18
CA PRO A 207 32.06 5.40 2.73
C PRO A 207 31.46 4.08 2.22
N SER A 208 31.25 3.07 3.07
CA SER A 208 30.63 1.79 2.68
C SER A 208 29.22 1.95 2.11
N PHE A 209 28.52 3.03 2.45
CA PHE A 209 27.18 3.33 1.92
C PHE A 209 27.20 3.90 0.48
N THR A 210 28.36 4.31 -0.01
CA THR A 210 28.51 4.97 -1.33
C THR A 210 28.02 4.07 -2.46
N GLY A 211 28.24 2.76 -2.36
CA GLY A 211 27.78 1.83 -3.39
C GLY A 211 26.25 1.79 -3.49
N PHE A 212 25.57 1.76 -2.35
CA PHE A 212 24.12 1.77 -2.31
C PHE A 212 23.54 3.13 -2.75
N LEU A 213 24.16 4.23 -2.36
CA LEU A 213 23.84 5.59 -2.82
C LEU A 213 23.82 5.67 -4.35
N ILE A 214 24.89 5.23 -5.00
CA ILE A 214 25.03 5.28 -6.47
C ILE A 214 23.89 4.50 -7.14
N GLU A 215 23.60 3.29 -6.66
CA GLU A 215 22.57 2.46 -7.25
C GLU A 215 21.15 2.97 -6.96
N ARG A 216 20.90 3.64 -5.83
CA ARG A 216 19.62 4.34 -5.60
C ARG A 216 19.39 5.48 -6.57
N ILE A 217 20.42 6.28 -6.87
CA ILE A 217 20.34 7.34 -7.89
C ILE A 217 20.08 6.73 -9.28
N ASN A 218 20.78 5.65 -9.63
CA ASN A 218 20.58 4.97 -10.93
C ASN A 218 19.18 4.35 -11.04
N SER A 219 18.69 3.72 -9.97
CA SER A 219 17.32 3.19 -9.91
C SER A 219 16.29 4.31 -10.10
N ALA A 220 16.46 5.46 -9.44
CA ALA A 220 15.58 6.62 -9.63
C ALA A 220 15.57 7.11 -11.09
N LYS A 221 16.73 7.14 -11.76
CA LYS A 221 16.82 7.47 -13.20
C LYS A 221 16.07 6.46 -14.06
N SER A 222 16.27 5.16 -13.84
CA SER A 222 15.57 4.13 -14.61
C SER A 222 14.05 4.23 -14.43
N TRP A 223 13.57 4.47 -13.21
CA TRP A 223 12.14 4.60 -12.93
C TRP A 223 11.51 5.90 -13.46
N SER A 224 12.31 6.94 -13.69
CA SER A 224 11.81 8.20 -14.25
C SER A 224 11.31 8.08 -15.70
N THR A 225 11.60 6.98 -16.40
CA THR A 225 11.08 6.70 -17.74
C THR A 225 9.57 6.45 -17.77
N PHE A 226 8.95 6.15 -16.62
CA PHE A 226 7.50 6.03 -16.48
C PHE A 226 6.79 7.38 -16.37
N LEU A 227 7.51 8.50 -16.30
CA LEU A 227 6.90 9.82 -16.18
C LEU A 227 6.49 10.37 -17.56
N GLY A 228 5.31 10.98 -17.62
CA GLY A 228 4.80 11.64 -18.82
C GLY A 228 4.12 10.69 -19.80
N GLN A 229 3.70 9.51 -19.32
CA GLN A 229 2.97 8.54 -20.13
C GLN A 229 1.52 9.00 -20.34
N PRO A 230 0.90 8.69 -21.49
CA PRO A 230 -0.49 9.03 -21.73
C PRO A 230 -1.43 8.30 -20.75
N GLY A 231 -2.61 8.87 -20.48
CA GLY A 231 -3.61 8.24 -19.64
C GLY A 231 -4.74 9.19 -19.24
N ALA A 232 -5.66 8.68 -18.43
CA ALA A 232 -6.73 9.49 -17.86
C ALA A 232 -6.15 10.57 -16.92
N GLU A 233 -6.52 11.83 -17.15
CA GLU A 233 -6.08 12.97 -16.33
C GLU A 233 -6.95 13.15 -15.08
N PHE A 234 -6.31 13.48 -13.96
CA PHE A 234 -6.93 13.70 -12.65
C PHE A 234 -6.69 15.12 -12.14
N ASP A 235 -7.56 15.61 -11.23
CA ASP A 235 -7.30 16.84 -10.48
C ASP A 235 -6.26 16.55 -9.39
N LEU A 236 -4.99 16.71 -9.77
CA LEU A 236 -3.81 16.49 -8.94
C LEU A 236 -3.22 17.81 -8.42
N ASP A 237 -4.04 18.86 -8.31
CA ASP A 237 -3.59 20.14 -7.79
C ASP A 237 -3.13 20.04 -6.32
N THR A 238 -2.44 21.07 -5.84
CA THR A 238 -1.90 21.10 -4.47
C THR A 238 -2.99 20.92 -3.41
N ALA A 239 -4.22 21.40 -3.64
CA ALA A 239 -5.31 21.27 -2.69
C ALA A 239 -5.87 19.85 -2.67
N ALA A 240 -6.05 19.23 -3.83
CA ALA A 240 -6.41 17.82 -3.97
C ALA A 240 -5.38 16.95 -3.26
N MET A 241 -4.09 17.09 -3.60
CA MET A 241 -2.99 16.34 -2.96
C MET A 241 -2.96 16.50 -1.44
N LYS A 242 -3.14 17.73 -0.94
CA LYS A 242 -3.19 18.02 0.50
C LYS A 242 -4.33 17.26 1.17
N ASN A 243 -5.53 17.31 0.58
CA ASN A 243 -6.71 16.64 1.12
C ASN A 243 -6.57 15.12 1.07
N SER A 244 -6.04 14.57 -0.03
CA SER A 244 -5.78 13.13 -0.20
C SER A 244 -4.79 12.62 0.84
N CYS A 245 -3.65 13.28 1.03
CA CYS A 245 -2.69 12.94 2.07
C CYS A 245 -3.29 13.07 3.49
N ALA A 246 -4.03 14.15 3.79
CA ALA A 246 -4.66 14.32 5.10
C ALA A 246 -5.70 13.22 5.39
N GLY A 247 -6.50 12.86 4.38
CA GLY A 247 -7.44 11.74 4.46
C GLY A 247 -6.73 10.42 4.76
N LYS A 248 -5.63 10.15 4.04
CA LYS A 248 -4.84 8.94 4.25
C LYS A 248 -4.19 8.88 5.63
N LEU A 249 -3.61 9.97 6.10
CA LEU A 249 -3.05 10.06 7.45
C LEU A 249 -4.10 9.78 8.52
N ASN A 250 -5.32 10.29 8.37
CA ASN A 250 -6.39 10.00 9.33
C ASN A 250 -6.75 8.51 9.35
N GLU A 251 -6.91 7.90 8.18
CA GLU A 251 -7.18 6.46 8.04
C GLU A 251 -6.10 5.61 8.74
N VAL A 252 -4.82 5.90 8.49
CA VAL A 252 -3.69 5.15 9.04
C VAL A 252 -3.58 5.36 10.55
N ASN A 253 -3.72 6.59 11.03
CA ASN A 253 -3.68 6.91 12.45
C ASN A 253 -4.79 6.20 13.24
N GLU A 254 -6.00 6.08 12.68
CA GLU A 254 -7.07 5.32 13.32
C GLU A 254 -6.69 3.84 13.49
N ARG A 255 -6.11 3.22 12.46
CA ARG A 255 -5.67 1.82 12.51
C ARG A 255 -4.51 1.61 13.48
N ILE A 256 -3.52 2.51 13.51
CA ILE A 256 -2.40 2.46 14.46
C ILE A 256 -2.90 2.61 15.89
N ARG A 257 -3.80 3.56 16.17
CA ARG A 257 -4.37 3.74 17.52
C ARG A 257 -5.13 2.51 17.98
N HIS A 258 -5.87 1.87 17.08
CA HIS A 258 -6.52 0.61 17.42
C HIS A 258 -5.49 -0.47 17.75
N LEU A 259 -4.41 -0.54 16.97
CA LEU A 259 -3.33 -1.49 17.19
C LEU A 259 -2.59 -1.24 18.51
N GLU A 260 -2.27 0.02 18.84
CA GLU A 260 -1.65 0.42 20.12
C GLU A 260 -2.46 -0.04 21.33
N LEU A 261 -3.79 -0.07 21.24
CA LEU A 261 -4.66 -0.49 22.34
C LEU A 261 -4.58 -2.00 22.62
N ILE A 262 -4.32 -2.82 21.60
CA ILE A 262 -4.31 -4.28 21.71
C ILE A 262 -2.87 -4.81 21.82
N PHE A 263 -1.94 -4.22 21.06
CA PHE A 263 -0.57 -4.68 20.84
C PHE A 263 0.45 -3.52 20.90
N PRO A 264 0.70 -2.90 22.07
CA PRO A 264 1.51 -1.68 22.16
C PRO A 264 2.95 -1.79 21.64
N VAL A 265 3.57 -2.96 21.79
CA VAL A 265 4.98 -3.17 21.40
C VAL A 265 5.16 -3.06 19.89
N TYR A 266 4.24 -3.64 19.12
CA TYR A 266 4.33 -3.71 17.65
C TYR A 266 3.94 -2.40 16.96
N ALA A 267 3.35 -1.45 17.69
CA ALA A 267 2.94 -0.17 17.13
C ALA A 267 4.09 0.85 17.02
N THR A 268 5.24 0.61 17.65
CA THR A 268 6.33 1.60 17.73
C THR A 268 6.90 1.94 16.36
N ASP A 269 7.34 0.94 15.59
CA ASP A 269 7.94 1.17 14.26
C ASP A 269 6.91 1.76 13.27
N LEU A 270 5.65 1.31 13.37
CA LEU A 270 4.54 1.82 12.57
C LEU A 270 4.25 3.30 12.88
N LYS A 271 4.43 3.71 14.13
CA LYS A 271 4.30 5.10 14.56
C LYS A 271 5.42 5.96 14.03
N ASP A 272 6.66 5.48 14.04
CA ASP A 272 7.79 6.22 13.45
C ASP A 272 7.58 6.41 11.93
N ASN A 273 7.13 5.37 11.23
CA ASN A 273 6.75 5.48 9.81
C ASN A 273 5.60 6.47 9.58
N PHE A 274 4.59 6.46 10.44
CA PHE A 274 3.49 7.41 10.40
C PHE A 274 3.94 8.86 10.66
N ASP A 275 4.78 9.08 11.67
CA ASP A 275 5.30 10.40 12.03
C ASP A 275 6.15 10.98 10.89
N ASN A 276 6.94 10.14 10.23
CA ASN A 276 7.65 10.52 9.00
C ASN A 276 6.68 10.96 7.88
N ALA A 277 5.58 10.24 7.66
CA ALA A 277 4.57 10.64 6.68
C ALA A 277 3.90 11.98 7.07
N TYR A 278 3.62 12.18 8.36
CA TYR A 278 3.04 13.41 8.89
C TYR A 278 3.99 14.60 8.77
N ASP A 279 5.30 14.39 8.90
CA ASP A 279 6.29 15.44 8.70
C ASP A 279 6.39 15.89 7.23
N TYR A 280 6.21 14.99 6.26
CA TYR A 280 6.07 15.38 4.86
C TYR A 280 4.82 16.24 4.61
N TYR A 281 3.71 15.97 5.30
CA TYR A 281 2.53 16.84 5.24
C TYR A 281 2.83 18.26 5.75
N LYS A 282 3.55 18.39 6.87
CA LYS A 282 3.96 19.69 7.42
C LYS A 282 4.90 20.47 6.48
N GLN A 283 5.74 19.75 5.75
CA GLN A 283 6.67 20.32 4.76
C GLN A 283 6.00 20.60 3.40
N GLU A 284 4.68 20.46 3.28
CA GLU A 284 3.92 20.62 2.03
C GLU A 284 4.32 19.63 0.91
N LYS A 285 5.00 18.54 1.27
CA LYS A 285 5.39 17.45 0.37
C LYS A 285 4.27 16.40 0.30
N TYR A 286 3.10 16.81 -0.17
CA TYR A 286 1.87 16.02 -0.06
C TYR A 286 1.90 14.68 -0.82
N THR A 287 2.55 14.61 -1.97
CA THR A 287 2.71 13.34 -2.73
C THR A 287 3.51 12.30 -1.94
N LEU A 288 4.60 12.73 -1.30
CA LEU A 288 5.42 11.87 -0.44
C LEU A 288 4.69 11.47 0.83
N CYS A 289 3.95 12.39 1.43
CA CYS A 289 3.05 12.05 2.54
C CYS A 289 2.07 10.96 2.14
N LEU A 290 1.34 11.14 1.03
CA LEU A 290 0.35 10.17 0.58
C LEU A 290 0.99 8.79 0.37
N PHE A 291 2.14 8.76 -0.29
CA PHE A 291 2.86 7.51 -0.54
C PHE A 291 3.34 6.82 0.74
N LYS A 292 3.99 7.55 1.64
CA LYS A 292 4.47 7.00 2.92
C LYS A 292 3.30 6.56 3.81
N ALA A 293 2.24 7.36 3.90
CA ALA A 293 1.04 7.00 4.63
C ALA A 293 0.39 5.74 4.05
N SER A 294 0.32 5.58 2.72
CA SER A 294 -0.16 4.34 2.10
C SER A 294 0.70 3.14 2.45
N LYS A 295 2.04 3.23 2.35
CA LYS A 295 2.93 2.13 2.77
C LYS A 295 2.74 1.76 4.24
N THR A 296 2.66 2.74 5.14
CA THR A 296 2.37 2.48 6.56
C THR A 296 0.98 1.87 6.74
N GLY A 297 -0.02 2.31 5.96
CA GLY A 297 -1.36 1.71 5.96
C GLY A 297 -1.34 0.24 5.57
N ALA A 298 -0.55 -0.12 4.56
CA ALA A 298 -0.30 -1.50 4.16
C ALA A 298 0.37 -2.31 5.29
N GLU A 299 1.43 -1.79 5.92
CA GLU A 299 2.13 -2.45 7.02
C GLU A 299 1.21 -2.71 8.23
N VAL A 300 0.36 -1.74 8.59
CA VAL A 300 -0.63 -1.90 9.67
C VAL A 300 -1.67 -2.96 9.29
N ASN A 301 -2.17 -2.94 8.05
CA ASN A 301 -3.13 -3.92 7.55
C ASN A 301 -2.54 -5.34 7.52
N LEU A 302 -1.27 -5.45 7.19
CA LEU A 302 -0.53 -6.71 7.24
C LEU A 302 -0.53 -7.28 8.66
N PHE A 303 -0.19 -6.46 9.66
CA PHE A 303 -0.24 -6.89 11.06
C PHE A 303 -1.62 -7.44 11.43
N TRP A 304 -2.70 -6.71 11.10
CA TRP A 304 -4.07 -7.16 11.35
C TRP A 304 -4.41 -8.49 10.69
N SER A 305 -3.86 -8.73 9.50
CA SER A 305 -4.09 -9.95 8.74
C SER A 305 -3.36 -11.17 9.30
N LEU A 306 -2.37 -10.96 10.16
CA LEU A 306 -1.52 -12.02 10.73
C LEU A 306 -1.88 -12.40 12.17
N ILE A 307 -2.71 -11.61 12.84
CA ILE A 307 -3.15 -11.93 14.20
C ILE A 307 -3.84 -13.30 14.20
N GLY A 308 -3.35 -14.23 15.02
CA GLY A 308 -3.94 -15.56 15.17
C GLY A 308 -3.75 -16.48 13.96
N VAL A 309 -2.98 -16.08 12.95
CA VAL A 309 -2.65 -16.92 11.80
C VAL A 309 -1.42 -17.78 12.12
N ARG A 310 -1.48 -19.07 11.78
CA ARG A 310 -0.36 -20.00 11.97
C ARG A 310 0.62 -19.92 10.79
N GLU A 311 1.87 -20.30 11.04
CA GLU A 311 2.93 -20.24 10.02
C GLU A 311 2.56 -21.04 8.75
N GLN A 312 1.96 -22.22 8.88
CA GLN A 312 1.52 -23.03 7.74
C GLN A 312 0.42 -22.39 6.89
N ASP A 313 -0.30 -21.40 7.43
CA ASP A 313 -1.41 -20.73 6.74
C ASP A 313 -0.95 -19.43 6.05
N VAL A 314 0.31 -19.01 6.25
CA VAL A 314 0.86 -17.77 5.66
C VAL A 314 0.80 -17.77 4.13
N ASP A 315 1.12 -18.90 3.48
CA ASP A 315 1.05 -19.02 2.01
C ASP A 315 -0.38 -18.77 1.49
N ASN A 316 -1.39 -19.29 2.20
CA ASN A 316 -2.79 -19.04 1.87
C ASN A 316 -3.16 -17.57 2.04
N ILE A 317 -2.63 -16.88 3.06
CA ILE A 317 -2.82 -15.43 3.23
C ILE A 317 -2.20 -14.66 2.06
N ILE A 318 -0.99 -15.02 1.63
CA ILE A 318 -0.33 -14.40 0.47
C ILE A 318 -1.22 -14.57 -0.77
N LEU A 319 -1.69 -15.79 -1.04
CA LEU A 319 -2.58 -16.07 -2.17
C LEU A 319 -3.86 -15.24 -2.13
N LYS A 320 -4.51 -15.10 -0.97
CA LYS A 320 -5.71 -14.28 -0.82
C LYS A 320 -5.44 -12.79 -1.03
N LYS A 321 -4.29 -12.29 -0.58
CA LYS A 321 -3.88 -10.90 -0.84
C LYS A 321 -3.59 -10.66 -2.31
N LEU A 322 -2.91 -11.60 -2.98
CA LEU A 322 -2.66 -11.54 -4.41
C LEU A 322 -3.98 -11.56 -5.21
N GLU A 323 -4.93 -12.43 -4.85
CA GLU A 323 -6.26 -12.47 -5.47
C GLU A 323 -7.00 -11.13 -5.32
N ALA A 324 -6.96 -10.52 -4.12
CA ALA A 324 -7.56 -9.22 -3.87
C ALA A 324 -6.86 -8.09 -4.66
N ALA A 325 -5.53 -8.12 -4.72
CA ALA A 325 -4.74 -7.15 -5.47
C ALA A 325 -5.05 -7.25 -6.98
N GLU A 326 -5.08 -8.47 -7.53
CA GLU A 326 -5.44 -8.74 -8.93
C GLU A 326 -6.82 -8.22 -9.27
N LYS A 327 -7.84 -8.56 -8.48
CA LYS A 327 -9.22 -8.04 -8.65
C LYS A 327 -9.24 -6.52 -8.61
N SER A 328 -8.46 -5.92 -7.72
CA SER A 328 -8.34 -4.47 -7.64
C SER A 328 -7.65 -3.87 -8.86
N ILE A 329 -6.61 -4.50 -9.40
CA ILE A 329 -5.88 -4.04 -10.59
C ILE A 329 -6.79 -4.14 -11.82
N ILE A 330 -7.51 -5.26 -12.01
CA ILE A 330 -8.48 -5.42 -13.09
C ILE A 330 -9.55 -4.31 -13.04
N ASN A 331 -10.06 -4.00 -11.84
CA ASN A 331 -11.02 -2.92 -11.68
C ASN A 331 -10.45 -1.54 -12.10
N GLN A 332 -9.17 -1.28 -11.86
CA GLN A 332 -8.52 -0.05 -12.33
C GLN A 332 -8.34 -0.02 -13.84
N ILE A 333 -7.92 -1.15 -14.41
CA ILE A 333 -7.77 -1.30 -15.86
C ILE A 333 -9.11 -1.05 -16.57
N ASN A 334 -10.21 -1.56 -16.02
CA ASN A 334 -11.56 -1.31 -16.51
C ASN A 334 -11.98 0.17 -16.44
N LYS A 335 -11.34 0.98 -15.60
CA LYS A 335 -11.51 2.45 -15.56
C LYS A 335 -10.53 3.20 -16.48
N GLY A 336 -9.69 2.49 -17.23
CA GLY A 336 -8.65 3.06 -18.07
C GLY A 336 -7.41 3.52 -17.29
N ILE A 337 -7.13 2.93 -16.13
CA ILE A 337 -5.98 3.27 -15.28
C ILE A 337 -5.13 2.00 -15.11
N PHE A 338 -3.87 2.05 -15.52
CA PHE A 338 -2.92 0.97 -15.21
C PHE A 338 -2.09 1.34 -13.97
N PRO A 339 -2.32 0.69 -12.80
CA PRO A 339 -1.63 1.02 -11.56
C PRO A 339 -0.23 0.38 -11.54
N ILE A 340 0.75 1.04 -12.18
CA ILE A 340 2.12 0.54 -12.39
C ILE A 340 2.78 0.00 -11.12
N LEU A 341 2.59 0.63 -9.96
CA LEU A 341 3.20 0.16 -8.70
C LEU A 341 2.48 -1.06 -8.15
N ALA A 342 1.15 -1.10 -8.26
CA ALA A 342 0.38 -2.22 -7.78
C ALA A 342 0.71 -3.49 -8.55
N TYR A 343 0.72 -3.41 -9.89
CA TYR A 343 1.08 -4.53 -10.75
C TYR A 343 2.54 -4.97 -10.52
N SER A 344 3.46 -4.01 -10.41
CA SER A 344 4.87 -4.30 -10.12
C SER A 344 5.04 -5.09 -8.81
N TYR A 345 4.41 -4.66 -7.72
CA TYR A 345 4.49 -5.38 -6.45
C TYR A 345 3.72 -6.71 -6.45
N TYR A 346 2.63 -6.82 -7.23
CA TYR A 346 1.91 -8.06 -7.43
C TYR A 346 2.79 -9.11 -8.13
N GLU A 347 3.43 -8.75 -9.24
CA GLU A 347 4.37 -9.62 -9.97
C GLU A 347 5.49 -10.11 -9.04
N TYR A 348 6.13 -9.19 -8.32
CA TYR A 348 7.25 -9.53 -7.46
C TYR A 348 6.86 -10.38 -6.25
N ALA A 349 5.68 -10.14 -5.67
CA ALA A 349 5.18 -10.94 -4.57
C ALA A 349 4.95 -12.40 -4.98
N ILE A 350 4.52 -12.66 -6.22
CA ILE A 350 4.39 -14.02 -6.76
C ILE A 350 5.74 -14.71 -6.78
N ASP A 351 6.78 -14.03 -7.27
CA ASP A 351 8.13 -14.59 -7.39
C ASP A 351 8.83 -14.80 -6.05
N LEU A 352 8.52 -13.98 -5.05
CA LEU A 352 9.08 -14.10 -3.71
C LEU A 352 8.40 -15.19 -2.88
N ARG A 353 7.21 -15.66 -3.25
CA ARG A 353 6.37 -16.52 -2.40
C ARG A 353 7.09 -17.76 -1.89
N GLU A 354 7.90 -18.41 -2.73
CA GLU A 354 8.59 -19.66 -2.37
C GLU A 354 9.91 -19.41 -1.63
N ASP A 355 10.66 -18.37 -2.01
CA ASP A 355 12.02 -18.10 -1.51
C ASP A 355 12.04 -17.16 -0.29
N ASP A 356 11.09 -16.23 -0.21
CA ASP A 356 10.95 -15.22 0.84
C ASP A 356 9.47 -14.87 1.08
N PRO A 357 8.72 -15.77 1.76
CA PRO A 357 7.30 -15.58 2.04
C PRO A 357 6.98 -14.29 2.81
N ASN A 358 7.89 -13.85 3.69
CA ASN A 358 7.70 -12.62 4.46
C ASN A 358 7.71 -11.39 3.56
N SER A 359 8.66 -11.32 2.63
CA SER A 359 8.68 -10.26 1.61
C SER A 359 7.48 -10.37 0.67
N ALA A 360 7.12 -11.58 0.22
CA ALA A 360 5.94 -11.78 -0.62
C ALA A 360 4.65 -11.26 0.05
N LEU A 361 4.53 -11.47 1.36
CA LEU A 361 3.39 -11.02 2.14
C LEU A 361 3.30 -9.49 2.24
N ILE A 362 4.41 -8.78 2.44
CA ILE A 362 4.39 -7.32 2.46
C ILE A 362 4.18 -6.73 1.06
N TYR A 363 4.80 -7.30 0.01
CA TYR A 363 4.63 -6.83 -1.36
C TYR A 363 3.22 -7.08 -1.90
N SER A 364 2.58 -8.21 -1.55
CA SER A 364 1.16 -8.43 -1.89
C SER A 364 0.24 -7.42 -1.21
N GLN A 365 0.56 -7.00 0.02
CA GLN A 365 -0.18 -5.95 0.71
C GLN A 365 0.08 -4.55 0.13
N TYR A 366 1.31 -4.24 -0.31
CA TYR A 366 1.58 -3.02 -1.06
C TYR A 366 0.86 -2.98 -2.40
N ALA A 367 0.80 -4.11 -3.11
CA ALA A 367 0.06 -4.23 -4.36
C ALA A 367 -1.41 -3.85 -4.16
N LEU A 368 -2.06 -4.43 -3.14
CA LEU A 368 -3.45 -4.16 -2.79
C LEU A 368 -3.70 -2.71 -2.33
N GLU A 369 -2.77 -2.13 -1.59
CA GLU A 369 -2.93 -0.76 -1.06
C GLU A 369 -2.77 0.29 -2.17
N LEU A 370 -1.81 0.09 -3.07
CA LEU A 370 -1.45 1.06 -4.09
C LEU A 370 -2.30 0.91 -5.36
N SER A 371 -3.06 -0.17 -5.51
CA SER A 371 -3.99 -0.35 -6.63
C SER A 371 -5.14 0.65 -6.59
N ASN A 372 -5.48 1.25 -5.45
CA ASN A 372 -6.65 2.12 -5.31
C ASN A 372 -6.29 3.58 -4.97
N ILE A 373 -5.13 4.05 -5.42
CA ILE A 373 -4.73 5.46 -5.21
C ILE A 373 -5.69 6.43 -5.92
N ASP A 374 -6.32 6.01 -7.03
CA ASP A 374 -7.33 6.79 -7.75
C ASP A 374 -8.49 7.25 -6.86
N LEU A 375 -8.87 6.46 -5.86
CA LEU A 375 -10.00 6.77 -4.96
C LEU A 375 -9.84 8.09 -4.19
N TYR A 376 -8.61 8.59 -4.06
CA TYR A 376 -8.35 9.86 -3.37
C TYR A 376 -8.43 11.08 -4.29
N PHE A 377 -8.68 10.89 -5.58
CA PHE A 377 -8.67 11.95 -6.58
C PHE A 377 -9.94 11.92 -7.41
N LYS A 378 -10.32 13.11 -7.90
CA LYS A 378 -11.40 13.25 -8.88
C LYS A 378 -10.79 13.31 -10.27
N THR A 379 -11.50 12.77 -11.25
CA THR A 379 -11.18 13.03 -12.65
C THR A 379 -11.30 14.53 -12.93
N VAL A 380 -10.58 15.01 -13.96
CA VAL A 380 -10.66 16.44 -14.36
C VAL A 380 -12.10 16.84 -14.68
N GLU A 381 -12.90 15.94 -15.25
CA GLU A 381 -14.31 16.19 -15.57
C GLU A 381 -15.19 16.30 -14.33
N GLU A 382 -15.06 15.39 -13.37
CA GLU A 382 -15.78 15.46 -12.09
C GLU A 382 -15.45 16.75 -11.32
N ALA A 383 -14.18 17.12 -11.28
CA ALA A 383 -13.74 18.37 -10.65
C ALA A 383 -14.30 19.61 -11.34
N ARG A 384 -14.44 19.59 -12.68
CA ARG A 384 -15.09 20.68 -13.44
C ARG A 384 -16.58 20.79 -13.14
N ILE A 385 -17.29 19.66 -13.10
CA ILE A 385 -18.72 19.61 -12.78
C ILE A 385 -18.97 20.15 -11.36
N GLU A 386 -18.18 19.74 -10.37
CA GLU A 386 -18.30 20.24 -9.00
C GLU A 386 -18.00 21.74 -8.89
N LYS A 387 -16.96 22.24 -9.59
CA LYS A 387 -16.64 23.67 -9.66
C LYS A 387 -17.75 24.46 -10.35
N ALA A 388 -18.48 23.88 -11.30
CA ALA A 388 -19.64 24.50 -11.93
C ALA A 388 -20.85 24.55 -10.98
N LEU A 389 -21.17 23.43 -10.33
CA LEU A 389 -22.30 23.33 -9.38
C LEU A 389 -22.13 24.21 -8.15
N SER A 390 -20.91 24.44 -7.68
CA SER A 390 -20.62 25.34 -6.54
C SER A 390 -20.67 26.83 -6.88
N ARG A 391 -20.60 27.21 -8.16
CA ARG A 391 -20.69 28.61 -8.61
C ARG A 391 -22.12 29.06 -8.85
N GLU A 392 -23.01 28.14 -9.19
CA GLU A 392 -24.43 28.40 -9.11
C GLU A 392 -24.81 28.43 -7.63
N ASN A 393 -24.92 29.64 -7.05
CA ASN A 393 -25.61 29.86 -5.77
C ASN A 393 -27.08 29.43 -5.94
N ILE A 394 -27.35 28.13 -6.03
CA ILE A 394 -28.70 27.60 -5.93
C ILE A 394 -29.10 27.86 -4.47
N PRO A 395 -30.05 28.76 -4.20
CA PRO A 395 -30.49 29.00 -2.84
C PRO A 395 -31.09 27.68 -2.34
N THR A 396 -30.48 27.08 -1.33
CA THR A 396 -31.07 25.99 -0.53
C THR A 396 -32.20 26.55 0.34
N THR A 397 -33.22 27.07 -0.33
CA THR A 397 -34.57 27.27 0.21
C THR A 397 -35.53 26.60 -0.76
N ILE A 398 -35.53 25.26 -0.73
CA ILE A 398 -36.72 24.51 -1.12
C ILE A 398 -37.66 24.63 0.07
N THR A 399 -38.48 25.69 0.07
CA THR A 399 -39.71 25.70 0.87
C THR A 399 -40.67 24.67 0.26
N ASN A 400 -41.35 23.91 1.12
CA ASN A 400 -42.28 22.82 0.77
C ASN A 400 -43.44 23.19 -0.18
N ASP A 401 -43.56 24.45 -0.61
CA ASP A 401 -44.63 24.92 -1.50
C ASP A 401 -44.36 24.68 -2.99
N SER A 402 -43.12 24.41 -3.43
CA SER A 402 -42.81 24.20 -4.86
C SER A 402 -43.01 22.75 -5.35
N VAL A 403 -43.11 21.77 -4.45
CA VAL A 403 -43.30 20.34 -4.80
C VAL A 403 -44.74 20.06 -5.30
N ASN A 404 -45.71 20.93 -5.01
CA ASN A 404 -47.08 20.78 -5.49
C ASN A 404 -47.34 21.39 -6.88
N SER A 405 -46.38 22.09 -7.49
CA SER A 405 -46.57 22.68 -8.83
C SER A 405 -45.93 21.87 -9.98
N MET A 406 -45.03 20.94 -9.67
CA MET A 406 -44.41 20.06 -10.68
C MET A 406 -45.08 18.69 -10.83
N THR A 407 -46.13 18.38 -10.06
CA THR A 407 -46.90 17.13 -10.20
C THR A 407 -48.04 17.20 -11.22
N ASN A 408 -48.28 18.36 -11.85
CA ASN A 408 -49.33 18.54 -12.86
C ASN A 408 -48.84 18.71 -14.31
N SER A 409 -47.54 18.61 -14.60
CA SER A 409 -47.02 18.71 -15.98
C SER A 409 -46.44 17.41 -16.56
N ILE A 410 -46.51 16.30 -15.84
CA ILE A 410 -46.09 14.98 -16.33
C ILE A 410 -47.25 13.98 -16.18
N THR A 411 -48.39 14.30 -16.77
CA THR A 411 -49.45 13.34 -17.11
C THR A 411 -49.71 13.42 -18.60
N GLY A 412 -48.72 12.95 -19.37
CA GLY A 412 -48.73 13.04 -20.82
C GLY A 412 -47.84 12.00 -21.50
N PHE A 413 -47.78 10.77 -20.99
CA PHE A 413 -47.63 9.58 -21.85
C PHE A 413 -47.99 8.33 -21.05
N ALA A 414 -48.84 7.51 -21.64
CA ALA A 414 -49.46 6.35 -21.02
C ALA A 414 -48.72 5.05 -21.38
N ILE A 415 -48.78 4.09 -20.45
CA ILE A 415 -48.73 2.62 -20.62
C ILE A 415 -47.33 1.95 -20.63
N LEU A 416 -46.95 1.34 -19.50
CA LEU A 416 -47.01 -0.13 -19.34
C LEU A 416 -47.13 -0.51 -17.86
N ASN A 417 -48.13 -1.33 -17.55
CA ASN A 417 -48.51 -1.78 -16.21
C ASN A 417 -47.56 -2.87 -15.66
N GLY A 418 -47.26 -2.81 -14.36
CA GLY A 418 -46.82 -3.97 -13.59
C GLY A 418 -46.28 -3.60 -12.21
N LEU A 419 -46.96 -4.07 -11.16
CA LEU A 419 -46.56 -4.05 -9.74
C LEU A 419 -46.87 -2.77 -8.93
N THR A 420 -48.17 -2.51 -8.71
CA THR A 420 -48.64 -1.81 -7.50
C THR A 420 -49.27 -2.81 -6.55
N ASN A 421 -48.60 -3.08 -5.42
CA ASN A 421 -49.24 -3.40 -4.13
C ASN A 421 -48.19 -3.55 -3.02
N ILE A 422 -47.78 -2.42 -2.42
CA ILE A 422 -47.26 -2.39 -1.06
C ILE A 422 -48.08 -1.34 -0.29
N PRO A 423 -48.82 -1.71 0.78
CA PRO A 423 -49.62 -0.75 1.53
C PRO A 423 -48.71 0.26 2.23
N ARG A 424 -49.07 1.56 2.15
CA ARG A 424 -48.34 2.68 2.77
C ARG A 424 -48.10 2.54 4.29
N CYS A 425 -48.74 1.59 4.96
CA CYS A 425 -48.52 1.29 6.38
C CYS A 425 -47.18 0.62 6.69
N THR A 426 -46.53 -0.10 5.77
CA THR A 426 -45.25 -0.78 6.07
C THR A 426 -44.06 0.18 6.11
N ILE A 427 -44.10 1.27 5.33
CA ILE A 427 -43.00 2.25 5.26
C ILE A 427 -42.92 3.07 6.56
N ILE A 428 -44.06 3.42 7.16
CA ILE A 428 -44.11 4.17 8.43
C ILE A 428 -43.57 3.32 9.59
N SER A 429 -43.84 2.01 9.59
CA SER A 429 -43.34 1.08 10.61
C SER A 429 -41.83 0.92 10.57
N VAL A 430 -41.22 0.88 9.38
CA VAL A 430 -39.76 0.77 9.22
C VAL A 430 -39.05 2.05 9.67
N VAL A 431 -39.61 3.22 9.35
CA VAL A 431 -39.05 4.51 9.78
C VAL A 431 -39.10 4.68 11.31
N LEU A 432 -40.20 4.26 11.95
CA LEU A 432 -40.33 4.31 13.42
C LEU A 432 -39.37 3.31 14.12
N LEU A 433 -39.09 2.17 13.49
CA LEU A 433 -38.16 1.16 14.02
C LEU A 433 -36.70 1.65 13.95
N ILE A 434 -36.32 2.35 12.88
CA ILE A 434 -35.00 2.98 12.75
C ILE A 434 -34.81 4.10 13.77
N ILE A 435 -35.83 4.95 14.00
CA ILE A 435 -35.78 6.00 15.02
C ILE A 435 -35.66 5.41 16.43
N GLY A 436 -36.36 4.29 16.72
CA GLY A 436 -36.24 3.59 18.00
C GLY A 436 -34.84 3.02 18.27
N ILE A 437 -34.17 2.49 17.24
CA ILE A 437 -32.80 1.96 17.35
C ILE A 437 -31.80 3.10 17.64
N ILE A 438 -31.93 4.24 16.96
CA ILE A 438 -31.05 5.41 17.16
C ILE A 438 -31.20 5.98 18.58
N ILE A 439 -32.43 6.06 19.10
CA ILE A 439 -32.68 6.54 20.47
C ILE A 439 -32.15 5.55 21.53
N GLY A 440 -32.27 4.24 21.28
CA GLY A 440 -31.72 3.21 22.16
C GLY A 440 -30.18 3.23 22.24
N PHE A 441 -29.51 3.53 21.13
CA PHE A 441 -28.05 3.63 21.09
C PHE A 441 -27.52 4.85 21.86
N LEU A 442 -28.23 5.99 21.77
CA LEU A 442 -27.87 7.21 22.50
C LEU A 442 -28.05 7.09 24.02
N PHE A 443 -29.02 6.28 24.48
CA PHE A 443 -29.25 6.07 25.91
C PHE A 443 -28.22 5.12 26.56
N CYS A 444 -27.64 4.20 25.79
CA CYS A 444 -26.66 3.22 26.31
C CYS A 444 -25.27 3.84 26.54
N CYS A 445 -24.94 4.93 25.85
CA CYS A 445 -23.63 5.59 25.96
C CYS A 445 -23.44 6.48 27.21
N PHE A 446 -24.48 6.74 28.02
CA PHE A 446 -24.39 7.74 29.10
C PHE A 446 -24.16 7.22 30.53
N THR A 447 -23.97 5.93 30.76
CA THR A 447 -23.80 5.40 32.13
C THR A 447 -22.56 4.53 32.34
N LYS A 448 -21.36 5.14 32.32
CA LYS A 448 -20.22 4.63 33.11
C LYS A 448 -19.11 5.67 33.30
N LYS A 449 -19.25 6.53 34.31
CA LYS A 449 -18.14 7.32 34.87
C LYS A 449 -17.35 6.43 35.84
N ARG A 450 -16.06 6.19 35.58
CA ARG A 450 -15.11 5.67 36.58
C ARG A 450 -13.92 6.63 36.67
N THR A 451 -13.76 7.21 37.85
CA THR A 451 -12.67 8.06 38.30
C THR A 451 -11.41 7.25 38.58
N ILE A 452 -10.26 7.66 38.05
CA ILE A 452 -8.93 7.19 38.49
C ILE A 452 -8.00 8.41 38.62
N HIS A 453 -7.36 8.53 39.79
CA HIS A 453 -6.36 9.55 40.16
C HIS A 453 -4.96 9.22 39.61
N PRO A 454 -4.09 10.22 39.38
CA PRO A 454 -2.78 10.03 38.77
C PRO A 454 -1.70 9.66 39.82
N LYS A 455 -0.79 8.76 39.46
CA LYS A 455 0.52 8.62 40.13
C LYS A 455 1.64 8.88 39.13
N LYS A 456 2.61 9.65 39.64
CA LYS A 456 3.83 10.14 39.00
C LYS A 456 4.71 9.01 38.45
N ALA A 457 5.35 9.25 37.31
CA ALA A 457 6.50 8.48 36.85
C ALA A 457 7.71 9.43 36.74
N ASP A 458 8.70 9.18 37.58
CA ASP A 458 10.05 9.70 37.47
C ASP A 458 10.88 8.83 36.49
N SER A 459 11.92 9.45 35.95
CA SER A 459 12.95 8.98 35.01
C SER A 459 13.44 7.53 35.19
N TRP A 460 13.99 6.91 34.13
CA TRP A 460 15.41 6.49 34.05
C TRP A 460 15.83 6.02 32.64
N ARG A 461 17.13 6.14 32.39
CA ARG A 461 17.90 6.03 31.14
C ARG A 461 18.09 4.61 30.58
N ARG A 462 18.33 4.56 29.26
CA ARG A 462 19.30 3.77 28.46
C ARG A 462 19.82 2.45 29.04
N THR A 463 19.68 1.38 28.25
CA THR A 463 20.74 0.36 28.13
C THR A 463 20.72 -0.31 26.77
N ASN A 464 21.89 -0.29 26.11
CA ASN A 464 22.26 -1.10 24.95
C ASN A 464 22.17 -2.59 25.28
N ILE A 465 21.68 -3.40 24.35
CA ILE A 465 21.87 -4.85 24.36
C ILE A 465 22.57 -5.26 23.06
N LYS A 466 23.82 -5.70 23.24
CA LYS A 466 24.60 -6.48 22.28
C LYS A 466 23.97 -7.87 22.21
N LEU A 467 23.68 -8.37 21.00
CA LEU A 467 23.48 -9.79 20.78
C LEU A 467 24.83 -10.45 20.51
N LYS A 468 25.03 -11.58 21.18
CA LYS A 468 26.19 -12.46 21.07
C LYS A 468 25.66 -13.81 20.57
N ASP A 469 26.40 -14.33 19.60
CA ASP A 469 26.55 -15.71 19.13
C ASP A 469 25.30 -16.44 18.62
#